data_AF-A0A833L827-F1
#
_entry.id   AF-A0A833L827-F1
#
_cell.length_a   1.000
_cell.length_b   1.000
_cell.length_c   1.000
_cell.angle_alpha   90.00
_cell.angle_beta   90.00
_cell.angle_gamma   90.00
#
_symmetry.space_group_name_H-M   'P 1'
#
loop_
_entity.id
_entity.type
_entity.pdbx_description
1 polymer ?
#
loop_
_entity_poly.entity_id
_entity_poly.type
_entity_poly.pdbx_seq_one_letter_code
_entity_poly.pdbx_strand_id
1 'polypeptide(L)'
;MSEIEPLWFGAAALADDACGPDLDLAGDDDHLGFLARVEGVLPSAFAEFERSQINFEAEFKAADALLKRSRDLRVLVLVAKLMILDRRLPEFAGVVAGMADLLNRQWDAVHPADDIELRRGVLMALDDMPHSVMPLQATPLFESRNLGRVSFRHHLIAAGSVQPRENEDAHQASAIAAALERADIAELTASRAALQTLRDGLGAIAASFATHLGAGRDLALPNLRKLVGDQITWLDGEIGRRSPAQAATATGTMSRGEDGEKSPASATAITTQAAAKGALDAVAAYLARYEPSSPGLLLVRQCRQLADVSFIEALRTLMPDAFPAASIRIGRGAGFNIAMEQLTAFETPGAAEEENGDEENDVEEHPGPQDDKPTSFDDDEAAEKASENTEFEPEISNVHGRTAAIPQRFKVLSQRDAVDLMAQVAGYYRSEEPSSPLPLLLDRARALAGRDFLAVLEELLPASHLHQSEER
;
A
#
# COMPACT_ATOMS: atom_id res chain seq x y z
N MET A 1 -14.67 -31.01 -19.59
CA MET A 1 -13.48 -30.50 -18.90
C MET A 1 -12.73 -31.68 -18.32
N SER A 2 -11.41 -31.76 -18.48
CA SER A 2 -10.59 -32.67 -17.67
C SER A 2 -10.18 -31.89 -16.43
N GLU A 3 -10.49 -32.41 -15.25
CA GLU A 3 -9.94 -31.88 -14.00
C GLU A 3 -8.46 -32.28 -13.97
N ILE A 4 -7.61 -31.40 -14.47
CA ILE A 4 -6.17 -31.47 -14.21
C ILE A 4 -5.97 -30.97 -12.79
N GLU A 5 -6.24 -31.84 -11.82
CA GLU A 5 -5.64 -31.70 -10.49
C GLU A 5 -4.12 -31.53 -10.66
N PRO A 6 -3.44 -30.69 -9.85
CA PRO A 6 -1.99 -30.62 -9.82
C PRO A 6 -1.37 -31.88 -9.18
N LEU A 7 -1.51 -33.02 -9.89
CA LEU A 7 -1.03 -34.38 -9.55
C LEU A 7 0.46 -34.44 -9.19
N TRP A 8 1.22 -33.42 -9.55
CA TRP A 8 2.66 -33.32 -9.32
C TRP A 8 3.00 -33.03 -7.85
N PHE A 9 2.07 -32.50 -7.03
CA PHE A 9 2.12 -32.61 -5.56
C PHE A 9 1.31 -33.78 -5.00
N GLY A 10 0.28 -34.24 -5.73
CA GLY A 10 -0.61 -35.33 -5.34
C GLY A 10 0.01 -36.73 -5.44
N ALA A 11 0.87 -37.10 -4.48
CA ALA A 11 1.16 -38.49 -4.09
C ALA A 11 1.73 -39.46 -5.15
N ALA A 12 2.36 -38.98 -6.23
CA ALA A 12 2.91 -39.81 -7.32
C ALA A 12 4.45 -39.96 -7.34
N ALA A 13 5.03 -40.40 -6.21
CA ALA A 13 6.28 -41.18 -6.13
C ALA A 13 7.54 -40.70 -6.91
N LEU A 14 8.09 -39.55 -6.52
CA LEU A 14 9.45 -39.59 -5.97
C LEU A 14 9.34 -39.87 -4.46
N ALA A 15 10.38 -40.40 -3.81
CA ALA A 15 10.37 -40.47 -2.34
C ALA A 15 10.35 -39.05 -1.75
N ASP A 16 9.68 -38.84 -0.61
CA ASP A 16 9.49 -37.49 -0.03
C ASP A 16 10.82 -36.74 0.24
N ASP A 17 11.92 -37.48 0.38
CA ASP A 17 13.29 -36.99 0.61
C ASP A 17 14.18 -36.91 -0.66
N ALA A 18 13.60 -37.06 -1.86
CA ALA A 18 14.37 -37.15 -3.10
C ALA A 18 13.80 -36.26 -4.22
N CYS A 19 14.52 -35.20 -4.59
CA CYS A 19 14.20 -34.36 -5.75
C CYS A 19 14.55 -34.99 -7.11
N GLY A 20 14.99 -36.25 -7.17
CA GLY A 20 15.48 -36.89 -8.38
C GLY A 20 16.86 -36.37 -8.82
N PRO A 21 17.39 -36.82 -9.98
CA PRO A 21 18.61 -36.26 -10.55
C PRO A 21 18.37 -34.86 -11.14
N ASP A 22 19.41 -34.02 -11.16
CA ASP A 22 19.41 -32.82 -12.01
C ASP A 22 19.49 -33.28 -13.47
N LEU A 23 18.43 -33.03 -14.25
CA LEU A 23 18.33 -33.46 -15.65
C LEU A 23 19.14 -32.57 -16.62
N ASP A 24 19.41 -31.33 -16.21
CA ASP A 24 20.20 -30.35 -16.94
C ASP A 24 21.69 -30.73 -16.88
N LEU A 25 22.18 -31.00 -15.67
CA LEU A 25 23.53 -31.47 -15.41
C LEU A 25 23.79 -32.87 -15.97
N ALA A 26 22.75 -33.72 -16.03
CA ALA A 26 22.81 -35.02 -16.70
C ALA A 26 22.84 -34.94 -18.24
N GLY A 27 22.53 -33.78 -18.82
CA GLY A 27 22.44 -33.59 -20.28
C GLY A 27 21.25 -34.32 -20.92
N ASP A 28 20.11 -34.36 -20.22
CA ASP A 28 18.93 -35.11 -20.66
C ASP A 28 18.23 -34.43 -21.86
N ASP A 29 18.18 -35.10 -23.01
CA ASP A 29 17.64 -34.56 -24.27
C ASP A 29 16.19 -34.07 -24.14
N ASP A 30 15.34 -34.76 -23.37
CA ASP A 30 13.95 -34.37 -23.12
C ASP A 30 13.87 -33.07 -22.29
N HIS A 31 14.75 -32.90 -21.29
CA HIS A 31 14.83 -31.70 -20.46
C HIS A 31 15.34 -30.49 -21.25
N LEU A 32 16.51 -30.63 -21.87
CA LEU A 32 17.12 -29.55 -22.69
C LEU A 32 16.20 -29.16 -23.86
N GLY A 33 15.60 -30.16 -24.50
CA GLY A 33 14.62 -29.97 -25.57
C GLY A 33 13.31 -29.35 -25.10
N PHE A 34 12.91 -29.52 -23.84
CA PHE A 34 11.78 -28.81 -23.24
C PHE A 34 12.11 -27.34 -22.96
N LEU A 35 13.22 -27.05 -22.25
CA LEU A 35 13.61 -25.67 -21.91
C LEU A 35 13.71 -24.82 -23.18
N ALA A 36 14.54 -25.23 -24.13
CA ALA A 36 14.80 -24.47 -25.36
C ALA A 36 13.54 -24.32 -26.25
N ARG A 37 12.62 -25.30 -26.24
CA ARG A 37 11.36 -25.22 -27.00
C ARG A 37 10.38 -24.25 -26.34
N VAL A 38 10.21 -24.31 -25.02
CA VAL A 38 9.27 -23.43 -24.32
C VAL A 38 9.76 -22.00 -24.36
N GLU A 39 11.05 -21.74 -24.11
CA GLU A 39 11.65 -20.41 -24.30
C GLU A 39 11.48 -19.91 -25.75
N GLY A 40 11.61 -20.80 -26.74
CA GLY A 40 11.41 -20.49 -28.16
C GLY A 40 9.97 -20.20 -28.60
N VAL A 41 8.95 -20.51 -27.77
CA VAL A 41 7.54 -20.15 -28.03
C VAL A 41 7.00 -19.09 -27.06
N LEU A 42 7.80 -18.62 -26.11
CA LEU A 42 7.43 -17.53 -25.22
C LEU A 42 7.49 -16.18 -25.97
N PRO A 43 6.44 -15.33 -25.88
CA PRO A 43 6.32 -14.11 -26.68
C PRO A 43 7.23 -12.97 -26.22
N SER A 44 8.13 -12.52 -27.11
CA SER A 44 8.95 -11.28 -27.01
C SER A 44 8.28 -10.12 -26.29
N ALA A 45 7.01 -9.86 -26.60
CA ALA A 45 6.16 -8.92 -25.91
C ALA A 45 4.72 -9.44 -25.79
N PHE A 46 4.08 -9.25 -24.62
CA PHE A 46 2.66 -9.59 -24.42
C PHE A 46 1.69 -8.74 -25.29
N ALA A 47 2.17 -7.81 -26.10
CA ALA A 47 1.38 -7.11 -27.12
C ALA A 47 1.16 -7.98 -28.38
N GLU A 48 2.11 -8.87 -28.68
CA GLU A 48 2.16 -9.71 -29.89
C GLU A 48 1.66 -11.15 -29.62
N PHE A 49 1.36 -11.47 -28.36
CA PHE A 49 0.96 -12.82 -27.93
C PHE A 49 -0.45 -13.21 -28.38
N GLU A 50 -0.52 -14.26 -29.22
CA GLU A 50 -1.76 -14.98 -29.51
C GLU A 50 -1.74 -16.37 -28.84
N ARG A 51 -2.74 -16.65 -27.98
CA ARG A 51 -2.89 -17.96 -27.31
C ARG A 51 -2.91 -19.15 -28.29
N SER A 52 -3.36 -18.95 -29.53
CA SER A 52 -3.41 -19.99 -30.57
C SER A 52 -2.05 -20.45 -31.10
N GLN A 53 -0.96 -19.72 -30.81
CA GLN A 53 0.38 -20.07 -31.29
C GLN A 53 1.08 -21.13 -30.43
N ILE A 54 0.66 -21.32 -29.17
CA ILE A 54 1.26 -22.28 -28.22
C ILE A 54 0.36 -23.50 -28.03
N ASN A 55 0.93 -24.70 -28.17
CA ASN A 55 0.23 -25.96 -27.90
C ASN A 55 0.34 -26.35 -26.41
N PHE A 56 -0.36 -25.60 -25.56
CA PHE A 56 -0.29 -25.73 -24.10
C PHE A 56 -0.43 -27.17 -23.57
N GLU A 57 -1.37 -27.97 -24.09
CA GLU A 57 -1.58 -29.36 -23.67
C GLU A 57 -0.36 -30.27 -23.97
N ALA A 58 0.38 -30.00 -25.05
CA ALA A 58 1.61 -30.73 -25.35
C ALA A 58 2.74 -30.34 -24.40
N GLU A 59 2.88 -29.05 -24.07
CA GLU A 59 3.92 -28.56 -23.17
C GLU A 59 3.66 -28.95 -21.71
N PHE A 60 2.41 -28.89 -21.23
CA PHE A 60 2.05 -29.39 -19.91
C PHE A 60 2.30 -30.90 -19.78
N LYS A 61 2.04 -31.68 -20.83
CA LYS A 61 2.34 -33.12 -20.86
C LYS A 61 3.85 -33.42 -20.88
N ALA A 62 4.64 -32.61 -21.59
CA ALA A 62 6.10 -32.73 -21.57
C ALA A 62 6.68 -32.40 -20.18
N ALA A 63 6.19 -31.32 -19.56
CA ALA A 63 6.58 -30.95 -18.20
C ALA A 63 6.20 -32.01 -17.16
N ASP A 64 5.00 -32.59 -17.23
CA ASP A 64 4.55 -33.69 -16.36
C ASP A 64 5.49 -34.92 -16.44
N ALA A 65 5.97 -35.27 -17.64
CA ALA A 65 6.92 -36.36 -17.82
C ALA A 65 8.29 -36.07 -17.18
N LEU A 66 8.75 -34.82 -17.19
CA LEU A 66 9.97 -34.37 -16.52
C LEU A 66 9.80 -34.27 -15.00
N LEU A 67 8.69 -33.71 -14.52
CA LEU A 67 8.41 -33.46 -13.09
C LEU A 67 8.13 -34.73 -12.28
N LYS A 68 7.88 -35.86 -12.95
CA LYS A 68 7.86 -37.22 -12.39
C LYS A 68 9.25 -37.84 -12.24
N ARG A 69 10.26 -37.28 -12.90
CA ARG A 69 11.67 -37.74 -12.86
C ARG A 69 12.52 -36.85 -11.95
N SER A 70 12.27 -35.54 -11.94
CA SER A 70 13.06 -34.54 -11.23
C SER A 70 12.20 -33.38 -10.71
N ARG A 71 12.52 -32.83 -9.55
CA ARG A 71 11.87 -31.64 -8.97
C ARG A 71 12.70 -30.41 -9.30
N ASP A 72 12.38 -29.80 -10.44
CA ASP A 72 13.21 -28.75 -11.05
C ASP A 72 12.47 -27.42 -11.20
N LEU A 73 13.06 -26.37 -10.62
CA LEU A 73 12.51 -25.01 -10.65
C LEU A 73 12.58 -24.38 -12.04
N ARG A 74 13.54 -24.78 -12.91
CA ARG A 74 13.61 -24.33 -14.31
C ARG A 74 12.34 -24.75 -15.05
N VAL A 75 11.95 -26.02 -14.91
CA VAL A 75 10.72 -26.56 -15.48
C VAL A 75 9.48 -25.90 -14.85
N LEU A 76 9.44 -25.76 -13.52
CA LEU A 76 8.27 -25.20 -12.82
C LEU A 76 8.01 -23.72 -13.13
N VAL A 77 9.05 -22.90 -13.30
CA VAL A 77 8.91 -21.50 -13.70
C VAL A 77 8.35 -21.37 -15.12
N LEU A 78 8.80 -22.20 -16.05
CA LEU A 78 8.25 -22.24 -17.41
C LEU A 78 6.81 -22.75 -17.45
N VAL A 79 6.46 -23.77 -16.65
CA VAL A 79 5.07 -24.22 -16.45
C VAL A 79 4.19 -23.10 -15.88
N ALA A 80 4.70 -22.32 -14.91
CA ALA A 80 3.96 -21.20 -14.32
C ALA A 80 3.60 -20.14 -15.40
N LYS A 81 4.58 -19.76 -16.23
CA LYS A 81 4.38 -18.85 -17.37
C LYS A 81 3.36 -19.37 -18.36
N LEU A 82 3.47 -20.66 -18.72
CA LEU A 82 2.50 -21.31 -19.61
C LEU A 82 1.08 -21.30 -19.01
N MET A 83 0.90 -21.59 -17.72
CA MET A 83 -0.42 -21.56 -17.07
C MET A 83 -1.06 -20.17 -17.14
N ILE A 84 -0.32 -19.10 -16.85
CA ILE A 84 -0.91 -17.74 -16.83
C ILE A 84 -1.09 -17.15 -18.24
N LEU A 85 -0.24 -17.51 -19.21
CA LEU A 85 -0.48 -17.24 -20.63
C LEU A 85 -1.74 -17.98 -21.16
N ASP A 86 -2.00 -19.17 -20.64
CA ASP A 86 -3.22 -19.95 -20.89
C ASP A 86 -4.46 -19.43 -20.09
N ARG A 87 -4.27 -18.41 -19.23
CA ARG A 87 -5.29 -17.79 -18.35
C ARG A 87 -5.79 -18.73 -17.25
N ARG A 88 -5.01 -19.73 -16.86
CA ARG A 88 -5.29 -20.74 -15.83
C ARG A 88 -4.83 -20.25 -14.45
N LEU A 89 -5.54 -19.26 -13.90
CA LEU A 89 -5.18 -18.58 -12.65
C LEU A 89 -5.08 -19.53 -11.43
N PRO A 90 -6.03 -20.44 -11.15
CA PRO A 90 -5.91 -21.38 -10.03
C PRO A 90 -4.68 -22.28 -10.14
N GLU A 91 -4.39 -22.78 -11.33
CA GLU A 91 -3.23 -23.65 -11.57
C GLU A 91 -1.91 -22.89 -11.54
N PHE A 92 -1.84 -21.66 -12.05
CA PHE A 92 -0.69 -20.76 -11.86
C PHE A 92 -0.43 -20.49 -10.37
N ALA A 93 -1.47 -20.19 -9.61
CA ALA A 93 -1.37 -19.99 -8.16
C ALA A 93 -0.88 -21.26 -7.44
N GLY A 94 -1.41 -22.43 -7.80
CA GLY A 94 -0.94 -23.73 -7.29
C GLY A 94 0.52 -24.03 -7.65
N VAL A 95 0.95 -23.66 -8.86
CA VAL A 95 2.34 -23.83 -9.31
C VAL A 95 3.31 -22.98 -8.50
N VAL A 96 2.98 -21.72 -8.23
CA VAL A 96 3.80 -20.85 -7.37
C VAL A 96 3.74 -21.27 -5.90
N ALA A 97 2.57 -21.67 -5.39
CA ALA A 97 2.41 -22.05 -3.99
C ALA A 97 3.27 -23.26 -3.60
N GLY A 98 3.35 -24.29 -4.44
CA GLY A 98 4.15 -25.47 -4.16
C GLY A 98 5.59 -25.43 -4.68
N MET A 99 5.97 -24.48 -5.54
CA MET A 99 7.38 -24.08 -5.64
C MET A 99 7.91 -23.62 -4.26
N ALA A 100 7.06 -22.95 -3.46
CA ALA A 100 7.39 -22.63 -2.08
C ALA A 100 7.43 -23.87 -1.17
N ASP A 101 6.53 -24.85 -1.32
CA ASP A 101 6.59 -26.13 -0.56
C ASP A 101 7.90 -26.88 -0.82
N LEU A 102 8.33 -26.98 -2.09
CA LEU A 102 9.61 -27.57 -2.47
C LEU A 102 10.80 -26.82 -1.87
N LEU A 103 10.81 -25.48 -1.92
CA LEU A 103 11.87 -24.69 -1.31
C LEU A 103 11.90 -24.82 0.23
N ASN A 104 10.73 -24.90 0.89
CA ASN A 104 10.63 -25.02 2.34
C ASN A 104 10.98 -26.43 2.86
N ARG A 105 10.70 -27.48 2.08
CA ARG A 105 10.90 -28.89 2.50
C ARG A 105 12.21 -29.49 1.99
N GLN A 106 12.70 -29.05 0.83
CA GLN A 106 13.80 -29.66 0.09
C GLN A 106 14.80 -28.62 -0.45
N TRP A 107 15.07 -27.56 0.31
CA TRP A 107 16.00 -26.48 -0.09
C TRP A 107 17.34 -26.98 -0.64
N ASP A 108 17.97 -27.95 0.02
CA ASP A 108 19.30 -28.44 -0.37
C ASP A 108 19.27 -29.42 -1.57
N ALA A 109 18.09 -29.94 -1.91
CA ALA A 109 17.92 -30.99 -2.93
C ALA A 109 17.17 -30.53 -4.20
N VAL A 110 16.35 -29.47 -4.12
CA VAL A 110 15.55 -28.98 -5.26
C VAL A 110 16.42 -28.35 -6.35
N HIS A 111 16.16 -28.71 -7.61
CA HIS A 111 17.05 -28.33 -8.71
C HIS A 111 16.76 -26.92 -9.24
N PRO A 112 17.78 -26.11 -9.58
CA PRO A 112 19.21 -26.40 -9.44
C PRO A 112 19.66 -26.40 -7.97
N ALA A 113 20.38 -27.47 -7.58
CA ALA A 113 20.79 -27.72 -6.21
C ALA A 113 22.01 -26.87 -5.79
N ASP A 114 23.13 -27.04 -6.51
CA ASP A 114 24.44 -26.51 -6.10
C ASP A 114 24.68 -25.02 -6.43
N ASP A 115 23.86 -24.41 -7.28
CA ASP A 115 23.97 -22.98 -7.66
C ASP A 115 22.76 -22.16 -7.17
N ILE A 116 22.96 -21.50 -6.03
CA ILE A 116 21.97 -20.65 -5.36
C ILE A 116 21.66 -19.37 -6.14
N GLU A 117 22.60 -18.84 -6.93
CA GLU A 117 22.38 -17.59 -7.68
C GLU A 117 21.74 -17.86 -9.05
N LEU A 118 22.03 -19.00 -9.68
CA LEU A 118 21.21 -19.56 -10.77
C LEU A 118 19.77 -19.83 -10.28
N ARG A 119 19.61 -20.49 -9.12
CA ARG A 119 18.29 -20.72 -8.49
C ARG A 119 17.54 -19.41 -8.25
N ARG A 120 18.23 -18.37 -7.75
CA ARG A 120 17.66 -17.03 -7.57
C ARG A 120 17.21 -16.45 -8.91
N GLY A 121 18.06 -16.50 -9.95
CA GLY A 121 17.75 -16.01 -11.29
C GLY A 121 16.53 -16.70 -11.92
N VAL A 122 16.47 -18.03 -11.84
CA VAL A 122 15.34 -18.85 -12.31
C VAL A 122 14.03 -18.40 -11.64
N LEU A 123 14.02 -18.28 -10.31
CA LEU A 123 12.82 -17.86 -9.57
C LEU A 123 12.47 -16.38 -9.80
N MET A 124 13.46 -15.48 -9.89
CA MET A 124 13.23 -14.07 -10.23
C MET A 124 12.67 -13.90 -11.65
N ALA A 125 12.90 -14.83 -12.57
CA ALA A 125 12.30 -14.82 -13.90
C ALA A 125 10.76 -14.96 -13.86
N LEU A 126 10.13 -15.31 -12.72
CA LEU A 126 8.67 -15.21 -12.52
C LEU A 126 8.18 -13.76 -12.46
N ASP A 127 8.99 -12.77 -12.12
CA ASP A 127 8.54 -11.37 -11.99
C ASP A 127 8.51 -10.62 -13.33
N ASP A 128 8.50 -11.35 -14.45
CA ASP A 128 8.71 -10.78 -15.77
C ASP A 128 7.45 -10.18 -16.42
N MET A 129 7.65 -9.03 -17.05
CA MET A 129 6.56 -8.27 -17.67
C MET A 129 5.80 -9.03 -18.78
N PRO A 130 6.45 -9.69 -19.76
CA PRO A 130 5.74 -10.30 -20.89
C PRO A 130 5.07 -11.65 -20.57
N HIS A 131 5.63 -12.47 -19.68
CA HIS A 131 5.17 -13.86 -19.48
C HIS A 131 4.41 -14.09 -18.17
N SER A 132 4.50 -13.17 -17.21
CA SER A 132 3.89 -13.34 -15.89
C SER A 132 3.02 -12.16 -15.49
N VAL A 133 3.57 -10.94 -15.42
CA VAL A 133 2.87 -9.76 -14.89
C VAL A 133 1.76 -9.27 -15.83
N MET A 134 2.03 -9.06 -17.12
CA MET A 134 0.99 -8.62 -18.06
C MET A 134 -0.07 -9.71 -18.35
N PRO A 135 0.26 -11.01 -18.49
CA PRO A 135 -0.72 -12.09 -18.53
C PRO A 135 -1.63 -12.12 -17.30
N LEU A 136 -1.08 -11.99 -16.08
CA LEU A 136 -1.88 -11.94 -14.85
C LEU A 136 -2.78 -10.70 -14.80
N GLN A 137 -2.31 -9.55 -15.27
CA GLN A 137 -3.11 -8.32 -15.35
C GLN A 137 -4.30 -8.50 -16.31
N ALA A 138 -4.08 -9.17 -17.45
CA ALA A 138 -5.08 -9.38 -18.50
C ALA A 138 -5.99 -10.61 -18.27
N THR A 139 -5.63 -11.53 -17.37
CA THR A 139 -6.39 -12.75 -17.07
C THR A 139 -7.78 -12.42 -16.51
N PRO A 140 -8.87 -13.01 -17.05
CA PRO A 140 -10.22 -12.80 -16.53
C PRO A 140 -10.34 -13.16 -15.05
N LEU A 141 -11.03 -12.32 -14.29
CA LEU A 141 -11.34 -12.51 -12.87
C LEU A 141 -12.83 -12.73 -12.61
N PHE A 142 -13.70 -12.33 -13.56
CA PHE A 142 -15.13 -12.67 -13.57
C PHE A 142 -15.78 -12.46 -14.95
N GLU A 143 -16.99 -13.01 -15.16
CA GLU A 143 -17.82 -12.74 -16.32
C GLU A 143 -18.93 -11.69 -16.06
N SER A 144 -19.20 -10.88 -17.09
CA SER A 144 -20.20 -9.83 -17.10
C SER A 144 -21.08 -9.95 -18.35
N ARG A 145 -22.40 -9.89 -18.17
CA ARG A 145 -23.37 -9.99 -19.28
C ARG A 145 -23.22 -8.90 -20.35
N ASN A 146 -22.64 -7.76 -19.97
CA ASN A 146 -22.52 -6.58 -20.84
C ASN A 146 -21.09 -6.35 -21.36
N LEU A 147 -20.07 -6.83 -20.63
CA LEU A 147 -18.65 -6.59 -20.94
C LEU A 147 -17.88 -7.88 -21.26
N GLY A 148 -18.53 -9.04 -21.22
CA GLY A 148 -17.86 -10.34 -21.37
C GLY A 148 -16.90 -10.62 -20.21
N ARG A 149 -15.69 -11.07 -20.52
CA ARG A 149 -14.68 -11.50 -19.54
C ARG A 149 -13.88 -10.31 -19.01
N VAL A 150 -14.19 -9.88 -17.78
CA VAL A 150 -13.55 -8.73 -17.14
C VAL A 150 -12.28 -9.17 -16.43
N SER A 151 -11.20 -8.40 -16.60
CA SER A 151 -9.90 -8.59 -15.96
C SER A 151 -9.41 -7.29 -15.33
N PHE A 152 -8.40 -7.38 -14.47
CA PHE A 152 -7.85 -6.20 -13.79
C PHE A 152 -7.31 -5.14 -14.77
N ARG A 153 -6.80 -5.57 -15.93
CA ARG A 153 -6.42 -4.67 -17.03
C ARG A 153 -7.54 -3.73 -17.47
N HIS A 154 -8.79 -4.21 -17.53
CA HIS A 154 -9.95 -3.37 -17.87
C HIS A 154 -10.20 -2.29 -16.80
N HIS A 155 -9.99 -2.61 -15.52
CA HIS A 155 -10.06 -1.62 -14.43
C HIS A 155 -8.95 -0.58 -14.53
N LEU A 156 -7.70 -0.99 -14.79
CA LEU A 156 -6.56 -0.07 -14.95
C LEU A 156 -6.70 0.85 -16.17
N ILE A 157 -7.28 0.36 -17.27
CA ILE A 157 -7.63 1.18 -18.44
C ILE A 157 -8.73 2.17 -18.10
N ALA A 158 -9.82 1.70 -17.47
CA ALA A 158 -10.94 2.54 -17.07
C ALA A 158 -10.59 3.62 -16.01
N ALA A 159 -9.57 3.36 -15.20
CA ALA A 159 -8.97 4.30 -14.24
C ALA A 159 -7.90 5.22 -14.86
N GLY A 160 -7.55 5.04 -16.14
CA GLY A 160 -6.51 5.82 -16.84
C GLY A 160 -5.08 5.51 -16.39
N SER A 161 -4.87 4.49 -15.54
CA SER A 161 -3.55 4.07 -15.05
C SER A 161 -2.72 3.34 -16.10
N VAL A 162 -3.38 2.77 -17.11
CA VAL A 162 -2.76 2.04 -18.22
C VAL A 162 -3.45 2.43 -19.53
N GLN A 163 -2.68 2.63 -20.60
CA GLN A 163 -3.26 2.91 -21.92
C GLN A 163 -3.85 1.63 -22.55
N PRO A 164 -5.02 1.72 -23.21
CA PRO A 164 -5.55 0.62 -24.03
C PRO A 164 -4.67 0.42 -25.27
N ARG A 165 -4.65 -0.82 -25.76
CA ARG A 165 -4.12 -1.17 -27.09
C ARG A 165 -5.17 -0.84 -28.16
N GLU A 166 -4.74 -0.82 -29.43
CA GLU A 166 -5.64 -0.54 -30.57
C GLU A 166 -6.86 -1.49 -30.66
N ASN A 167 -6.73 -2.70 -30.11
CA ASN A 167 -7.75 -3.75 -30.09
C ASN A 167 -8.44 -3.93 -28.72
N GLU A 168 -8.38 -2.94 -27.82
CA GLU A 168 -8.97 -3.01 -26.46
C GLU A 168 -10.02 -1.93 -26.21
N ASP A 169 -11.22 -2.34 -25.76
CA ASP A 169 -12.30 -1.41 -25.44
C ASP A 169 -12.03 -0.61 -24.16
N ALA A 170 -11.95 0.72 -24.30
CA ALA A 170 -11.81 1.66 -23.19
C ALA A 170 -13.15 1.90 -22.48
N HIS A 171 -13.62 0.92 -21.70
CA HIS A 171 -14.82 1.05 -20.87
C HIS A 171 -14.68 2.14 -19.79
N GLN A 172 -15.80 2.78 -19.42
CA GLN A 172 -15.82 3.75 -18.32
C GLN A 172 -15.69 3.06 -16.95
N ALA A 173 -15.07 3.73 -15.98
CA ALA A 173 -14.92 3.22 -14.60
C ALA A 173 -16.27 2.86 -13.96
N SER A 174 -17.32 3.63 -14.24
CA SER A 174 -18.70 3.37 -13.85
C SER A 174 -19.23 2.03 -14.38
N ALA A 175 -18.91 1.68 -15.64
CA ALA A 175 -19.32 0.42 -16.25
C ALA A 175 -18.56 -0.78 -15.67
N ILE A 176 -17.26 -0.63 -15.38
CA ILE A 176 -16.47 -1.66 -14.69
C ILE A 176 -16.98 -1.89 -13.26
N ALA A 177 -17.26 -0.82 -12.51
CA ALA A 177 -17.84 -0.92 -11.17
C ALA A 177 -19.22 -1.58 -11.18
N ALA A 178 -20.10 -1.18 -12.11
CA ALA A 178 -21.44 -1.77 -12.27
C ALA A 178 -21.40 -3.23 -12.77
N ALA A 179 -20.36 -3.64 -13.49
CA ALA A 179 -20.13 -5.03 -13.86
C ALA A 179 -19.65 -5.85 -12.65
N LEU A 180 -18.66 -5.34 -11.89
CA LEU A 180 -18.18 -5.96 -10.66
C LEU A 180 -19.31 -6.15 -9.64
N GLU A 181 -20.15 -5.13 -9.42
CA GLU A 181 -21.38 -5.15 -8.58
C GLU A 181 -22.36 -6.27 -8.97
N ARG A 182 -22.36 -6.73 -10.22
CA ARG A 182 -23.32 -7.71 -10.78
C ARG A 182 -22.70 -9.07 -11.11
N ALA A 183 -21.39 -9.22 -10.93
CA ALA A 183 -20.69 -10.49 -11.10
C ALA A 183 -21.08 -11.52 -10.03
N ASP A 184 -20.92 -12.81 -10.31
CA ASP A 184 -21.22 -13.86 -9.32
C ASP A 184 -20.25 -13.77 -8.13
N ILE A 185 -20.79 -13.72 -6.91
CA ILE A 185 -19.99 -13.66 -5.69
C ILE A 185 -19.17 -14.95 -5.49
N ALA A 186 -19.62 -16.10 -6.00
CA ALA A 186 -18.84 -17.33 -5.98
C ALA A 186 -17.62 -17.24 -6.91
N GLU A 187 -17.78 -16.67 -8.10
CA GLU A 187 -16.70 -16.44 -9.08
C GLU A 187 -15.67 -15.43 -8.54
N LEU A 188 -16.13 -14.28 -8.01
CA LEU A 188 -15.27 -13.29 -7.36
C LEU A 188 -14.48 -13.91 -6.18
N THR A 189 -15.14 -14.73 -5.36
CA THR A 189 -14.51 -15.40 -4.20
C THR A 189 -13.47 -16.43 -4.66
N ALA A 190 -13.74 -17.21 -5.70
CA ALA A 190 -12.80 -18.18 -6.27
C ALA A 190 -11.56 -17.48 -6.86
N SER A 191 -11.75 -16.42 -7.66
CA SER A 191 -10.64 -15.61 -8.19
C SER A 191 -9.81 -14.98 -7.07
N ARG A 192 -10.46 -14.45 -6.02
CA ARG A 192 -9.79 -13.89 -4.83
C ARG A 192 -9.05 -14.95 -4.02
N ALA A 193 -9.55 -16.19 -3.96
CA ALA A 193 -8.88 -17.31 -3.31
C ALA A 193 -7.61 -17.75 -4.09
N ALA A 194 -7.69 -17.86 -5.42
CA ALA A 194 -6.52 -18.16 -6.24
C ALA A 194 -5.44 -17.06 -6.14
N LEU A 195 -5.84 -15.79 -6.14
CA LEU A 195 -4.91 -14.67 -5.90
C LEU A 195 -4.30 -14.71 -4.49
N GLN A 196 -5.05 -15.12 -3.46
CA GLN A 196 -4.52 -15.32 -2.11
C GLN A 196 -3.43 -16.40 -2.08
N THR A 197 -3.71 -17.58 -2.67
CA THR A 197 -2.74 -18.67 -2.79
C THR A 197 -1.47 -18.22 -3.52
N LEU A 198 -1.62 -17.44 -4.59
CA LEU A 198 -0.50 -16.85 -5.32
C LEU A 198 0.29 -15.84 -4.46
N ARG A 199 -0.39 -14.92 -3.74
CA ARG A 199 0.25 -13.93 -2.85
C ARG A 199 1.13 -14.61 -1.80
N ASP A 200 0.59 -15.66 -1.20
CA ASP A 200 1.20 -16.34 -0.07
C ASP A 200 2.36 -17.23 -0.54
N GLY A 201 2.22 -17.89 -1.70
CA GLY A 201 3.31 -18.57 -2.41
C GLY A 201 4.46 -17.64 -2.78
N LEU A 202 4.17 -16.49 -3.41
CA LEU A 202 5.16 -15.43 -3.68
C LEU A 202 5.80 -14.86 -2.41
N GLY A 203 5.15 -15.00 -1.24
CA GLY A 203 5.71 -14.64 0.06
C GLY A 203 6.66 -15.70 0.59
N ALA A 204 6.26 -16.97 0.55
CA ALA A 204 7.06 -18.09 1.01
C ALA A 204 8.31 -18.35 0.14
N ILE A 205 8.23 -18.15 -1.19
CA ILE A 205 9.42 -18.17 -2.07
C ILE A 205 10.42 -17.08 -1.67
N ALA A 206 9.96 -15.84 -1.42
CA ALA A 206 10.85 -14.76 -1.00
C ALA A 206 11.46 -15.02 0.39
N ALA A 207 10.67 -15.55 1.32
CA ALA A 207 11.08 -15.84 2.69
C ALA A 207 12.07 -17.01 2.80
N SER A 208 11.99 -18.03 1.94
CA SER A 208 12.93 -19.17 2.00
C SER A 208 14.39 -18.73 1.79
N PHE A 209 14.63 -17.75 0.91
CA PHE A 209 15.95 -17.15 0.73
C PHE A 209 16.43 -16.42 2.00
N ALA A 210 15.56 -15.68 2.69
CA ALA A 210 15.88 -15.02 3.96
C ALA A 210 16.23 -16.05 5.06
N THR A 211 15.47 -17.14 5.14
CA THR A 211 15.65 -18.22 6.12
C THR A 211 16.94 -19.01 5.89
N HIS A 212 17.27 -19.37 4.65
CA HIS A 212 18.42 -20.22 4.35
C HIS A 212 19.74 -19.45 4.11
N LEU A 213 19.69 -18.19 3.68
CA LEU A 213 20.88 -17.39 3.34
C LEU A 213 21.14 -16.22 4.30
N GLY A 214 20.22 -15.95 5.22
CA GLY A 214 20.28 -14.81 6.15
C GLY A 214 19.71 -13.51 5.58
N ALA A 215 19.55 -12.53 6.47
CA ALA A 215 18.96 -11.23 6.15
C ALA A 215 19.73 -10.47 5.05
N GLY A 216 19.01 -9.81 4.15
CA GLY A 216 19.60 -9.06 3.03
C GLY A 216 20.06 -9.93 1.85
N ARG A 217 19.83 -11.25 1.90
CA ARG A 217 19.98 -12.18 0.76
C ARG A 217 18.64 -12.66 0.21
N ASP A 218 17.61 -11.85 0.42
CA ASP A 218 16.21 -12.11 0.05
C ASP A 218 16.01 -12.23 -1.47
N LEU A 219 14.90 -12.82 -1.90
CA LEU A 219 14.50 -12.87 -3.30
C LEU A 219 13.34 -11.89 -3.57
N ALA A 220 13.53 -10.99 -4.55
CA ALA A 220 12.59 -9.93 -4.87
C ALA A 220 11.68 -10.31 -6.06
N LEU A 221 10.35 -10.25 -5.85
CA LEU A 221 9.31 -10.39 -6.87
C LEU A 221 8.36 -9.16 -6.84
N PRO A 222 8.87 -7.93 -7.03
CA PRO A 222 8.11 -6.71 -6.74
C PRO A 222 6.87 -6.52 -7.64
N ASN A 223 6.94 -6.85 -8.93
CA ASN A 223 5.87 -6.55 -9.88
C ASN A 223 4.65 -7.46 -9.68
N LEU A 224 4.87 -8.77 -9.55
CA LEU A 224 3.81 -9.73 -9.21
C LEU A 224 3.25 -9.47 -7.81
N ARG A 225 4.11 -9.25 -6.80
CA ARG A 225 3.62 -9.01 -5.42
C ARG A 225 2.77 -7.74 -5.33
N LYS A 226 3.13 -6.68 -6.06
CA LYS A 226 2.30 -5.47 -6.16
C LYS A 226 0.99 -5.78 -6.90
N LEU A 227 1.05 -6.34 -8.11
CA LEU A 227 -0.12 -6.61 -8.94
C LEU A 227 -1.15 -7.50 -8.23
N VAL A 228 -0.71 -8.58 -7.58
CA VAL A 228 -1.58 -9.48 -6.80
C VAL A 228 -2.18 -8.75 -5.58
N GLY A 229 -1.41 -7.89 -4.92
CA GLY A 229 -1.91 -7.03 -3.84
C GLY A 229 -2.99 -6.05 -4.30
N ASP A 230 -2.76 -5.38 -5.43
CA ASP A 230 -3.73 -4.46 -6.05
C ASP A 230 -5.02 -5.23 -6.46
N GLN A 231 -4.88 -6.40 -7.10
CA GLN A 231 -5.98 -7.27 -7.53
C GLN A 231 -6.82 -7.78 -6.36
N ILE A 232 -6.20 -8.26 -5.28
CA ILE A 232 -6.92 -8.69 -4.06
C ILE A 232 -7.66 -7.51 -3.44
N THR A 233 -7.02 -6.34 -3.32
CA THR A 233 -7.64 -5.14 -2.75
C THR A 233 -8.88 -4.70 -3.55
N TRP A 234 -8.82 -4.81 -4.88
CA TRP A 234 -9.96 -4.49 -5.76
C TRP A 234 -11.13 -5.46 -5.60
N LEU A 235 -10.88 -6.76 -5.47
CA LEU A 235 -11.93 -7.77 -5.24
C LEU A 235 -12.48 -7.71 -3.80
N ASP A 236 -11.62 -7.55 -2.79
CA ASP A 236 -12.02 -7.41 -1.38
C ASP A 236 -12.88 -6.17 -1.14
N GLY A 237 -12.66 -5.09 -1.89
CA GLY A 237 -13.50 -3.90 -1.89
C GLY A 237 -14.94 -4.14 -2.35
N GLU A 238 -15.22 -5.23 -3.08
CA GLU A 238 -16.58 -5.64 -3.45
C GLU A 238 -17.11 -6.79 -2.57
N ILE A 239 -16.30 -7.83 -2.35
CA ILE A 239 -16.67 -8.96 -1.49
C ILE A 239 -17.01 -8.45 -0.08
N GLY A 240 -16.20 -7.54 0.46
CA GLY A 240 -16.44 -6.86 1.73
C GLY A 240 -17.69 -5.96 1.78
N ARG A 241 -18.24 -5.55 0.63
CA ARG A 241 -19.54 -4.86 0.56
C ARG A 241 -20.74 -5.81 0.55
N ARG A 242 -20.56 -7.06 0.11
CA ARG A 242 -21.65 -8.07 0.08
C ARG A 242 -21.72 -8.95 1.33
N SER A 243 -20.57 -9.29 1.92
CA SER A 243 -20.51 -10.08 3.17
C SER A 243 -21.32 -9.54 4.36
N PRO A 244 -21.52 -8.21 4.56
CA PRO A 244 -22.41 -7.69 5.59
C PRO A 244 -23.87 -8.17 5.45
N ALA A 245 -24.32 -8.46 4.23
CA ALA A 245 -25.68 -8.95 3.97
C ALA A 245 -25.85 -10.44 4.29
N GLN A 246 -24.81 -11.28 4.10
CA GLN A 246 -24.90 -12.71 4.41
C GLN A 246 -24.93 -13.01 5.91
N ALA A 247 -24.29 -12.15 6.72
CA ALA A 247 -24.39 -12.24 8.19
C ALA A 247 -25.83 -12.07 8.71
N ALA A 248 -26.69 -11.37 7.97
CA ALA A 248 -28.09 -11.13 8.35
C ALA A 248 -29.05 -12.28 7.98
N THR A 249 -28.61 -13.27 7.19
CA THR A 249 -29.44 -14.38 6.68
C THR A 249 -29.17 -15.74 7.34
N ALA A 250 -28.25 -15.80 8.33
CA ALA A 250 -27.81 -17.06 8.96
C ALA A 250 -28.34 -17.30 10.40
N THR A 251 -29.38 -16.59 10.84
CA THR A 251 -30.00 -16.77 12.17
C THR A 251 -31.11 -17.82 12.17
N GLY A 252 -30.74 -19.07 11.85
CA GLY A 252 -31.65 -20.20 11.64
C GLY A 252 -31.42 -21.42 12.56
N THR A 253 -31.73 -21.28 13.86
CA THR A 253 -31.86 -22.36 14.88
C THR A 253 -30.57 -22.97 15.48
N MET A 254 -30.58 -23.10 16.83
CA MET A 254 -29.64 -23.87 17.70
C MET A 254 -28.18 -23.37 17.79
N SER A 255 -27.49 -23.39 18.94
CA SER A 255 -27.91 -23.68 20.33
C SER A 255 -27.10 -22.86 21.34
N ARG A 256 -27.55 -22.83 22.61
CA ARG A 256 -26.94 -22.13 23.74
C ARG A 256 -25.60 -22.78 24.16
N GLY A 257 -24.55 -21.98 24.24
CA GLY A 257 -23.31 -22.25 24.95
C GLY A 257 -22.73 -20.92 25.42
N GLU A 258 -22.41 -20.79 26.71
CA GLU A 258 -21.86 -19.58 27.31
C GLU A 258 -20.45 -19.87 27.85
N ASP A 259 -19.74 -18.78 28.19
CA ASP A 259 -18.34 -18.71 28.62
C ASP A 259 -17.27 -19.05 27.55
N GLY A 260 -16.29 -18.17 27.25
CA GLY A 260 -16.21 -16.76 27.65
C GLY A 260 -14.81 -16.16 27.62
N GLU A 261 -14.42 -15.51 26.52
CA GLU A 261 -13.25 -14.62 26.51
C GLU A 261 -13.60 -13.30 25.82
N LYS A 262 -13.28 -12.17 26.48
CA LYS A 262 -13.75 -10.83 26.09
C LYS A 262 -12.64 -10.05 25.39
N SER A 263 -12.72 -9.91 24.07
CA SER A 263 -11.93 -8.88 23.38
C SER A 263 -12.27 -7.48 23.92
N PRO A 264 -11.29 -6.60 24.16
CA PRO A 264 -11.55 -5.23 24.58
C PRO A 264 -12.28 -4.43 23.49
N ALA A 265 -13.24 -3.61 23.91
CA ALA A 265 -14.28 -3.09 23.02
C ALA A 265 -13.83 -1.96 22.08
N SER A 266 -14.46 -1.95 20.90
CA SER A 266 -14.83 -0.75 20.13
C SER A 266 -13.71 0.21 19.71
N ALA A 267 -13.02 -0.11 18.61
CA ALA A 267 -12.40 0.92 17.79
C ALA A 267 -13.52 1.87 17.28
N THR A 268 -13.51 3.12 17.73
CA THR A 268 -14.56 4.09 17.36
C THR A 268 -14.30 4.58 15.95
N ALA A 269 -15.18 4.28 15.00
CA ALA A 269 -15.00 4.62 13.60
C ALA A 269 -14.78 6.13 13.40
N ILE A 270 -13.79 6.50 12.58
CA ILE A 270 -13.45 7.89 12.27
C ILE A 270 -14.36 8.36 11.13
N THR A 271 -15.43 9.08 11.49
CA THR A 271 -16.44 9.61 10.56
C THR A 271 -16.51 11.13 10.53
N THR A 272 -15.64 11.83 11.27
CA THR A 272 -15.58 13.29 11.30
C THR A 272 -14.14 13.79 11.44
N GLN A 273 -13.89 14.99 10.93
CA GLN A 273 -12.60 15.66 11.01
C GLN A 273 -12.14 15.86 12.47
N ALA A 274 -13.07 16.14 13.40
CA ALA A 274 -12.80 16.22 14.83
C ALA A 274 -12.41 14.86 15.44
N ALA A 275 -13.00 13.76 14.97
CA ALA A 275 -12.59 12.41 15.35
C ALA A 275 -11.20 12.07 14.79
N ALA A 276 -10.91 12.43 13.54
CA ALA A 276 -9.60 12.25 12.91
C ALA A 276 -8.49 13.00 13.67
N LYS A 277 -8.76 14.25 14.07
CA LYS A 277 -7.87 15.07 14.90
C LYS A 277 -7.59 14.43 16.25
N GLY A 278 -8.63 14.04 17.00
CA GLY A 278 -8.48 13.36 18.29
C GLY A 278 -7.82 11.98 18.22
N ALA A 279 -7.94 11.29 17.08
CA ALA A 279 -7.23 10.03 16.83
C ALA A 279 -5.73 10.25 16.65
N LEU A 280 -5.33 11.23 15.83
CA LEU A 280 -3.91 11.59 15.66
C LEU A 280 -3.30 12.13 16.96
N ASP A 281 -4.05 12.83 17.80
CA ASP A 281 -3.58 13.26 19.13
C ASP A 281 -3.23 12.06 20.01
N ALA A 282 -4.05 11.00 20.00
CA ALA A 282 -3.78 9.77 20.73
C ALA A 282 -2.55 9.02 20.18
N VAL A 283 -2.35 9.01 18.85
CA VAL A 283 -1.12 8.47 18.23
C VAL A 283 0.11 9.30 18.65
N ALA A 284 0.04 10.63 18.56
CA ALA A 284 1.14 11.53 18.92
C ALA A 284 1.49 11.43 20.42
N ALA A 285 0.50 11.28 21.29
CA ALA A 285 0.71 11.08 22.73
C ALA A 285 1.34 9.71 23.06
N TYR A 286 0.98 8.65 22.32
CA TYR A 286 1.63 7.35 22.44
C TYR A 286 3.09 7.41 21.98
N LEU A 287 3.34 7.86 20.74
CA LEU A 287 4.68 7.92 20.18
C LEU A 287 5.59 8.85 20.99
N ALA A 288 5.13 10.00 21.46
CA ALA A 288 5.92 10.89 22.32
C ALA A 288 6.27 10.28 23.70
N ARG A 289 5.53 9.25 24.14
CA ARG A 289 5.76 8.57 25.44
C ARG A 289 6.61 7.31 25.32
N TYR A 290 6.47 6.55 24.24
CA TYR A 290 7.10 5.23 24.07
C TYR A 290 8.14 5.17 22.96
N GLU A 291 8.08 6.08 21.98
CA GLU A 291 8.97 6.15 20.82
C GLU A 291 9.41 7.60 20.51
N PRO A 292 9.93 8.38 21.49
CA PRO A 292 10.15 9.82 21.34
C PRO A 292 11.13 10.20 20.22
N SER A 293 12.04 9.28 19.84
CA SER A 293 13.00 9.43 18.76
C SER A 293 12.47 9.01 17.37
N SER A 294 11.22 8.55 17.27
CA SER A 294 10.65 8.08 16.00
C SER A 294 10.31 9.25 15.06
N PRO A 295 10.79 9.27 13.80
CA PRO A 295 10.39 10.30 12.83
C PRO A 295 8.90 10.24 12.48
N GLY A 296 8.24 9.10 12.73
CA GLY A 296 6.78 8.97 12.63
C GLY A 296 6.04 9.96 13.54
N LEU A 297 6.58 10.29 14.72
CA LEU A 297 6.02 11.31 15.61
C LEU A 297 5.99 12.70 14.97
N LEU A 298 7.05 13.05 14.22
CA LEU A 298 7.14 14.34 13.52
C LEU A 298 6.12 14.39 12.39
N LEU A 299 5.99 13.33 11.60
CA LEU A 299 5.00 13.23 10.52
C LEU A 299 3.56 13.26 11.05
N VAL A 300 3.25 12.59 12.16
CA VAL A 300 1.92 12.65 12.81
C VAL A 300 1.62 14.06 13.33
N ARG A 301 2.60 14.76 13.91
CA ARG A 301 2.45 16.16 14.31
C ARG A 301 2.25 17.10 13.11
N GLN A 302 2.97 16.88 12.01
CA GLN A 302 2.77 17.62 10.76
C GLN A 302 1.36 17.40 10.20
N CYS A 303 0.88 16.14 10.17
CA CYS A 303 -0.50 15.83 9.81
C CYS A 303 -1.51 16.55 10.70
N ARG A 304 -1.21 16.74 11.99
CA ARG A 304 -2.12 17.42 12.93
C ARG A 304 -2.19 18.93 12.79
N GLN A 305 -1.11 19.56 12.32
CA GLN A 305 -1.12 20.98 11.93
C GLN A 305 -1.84 21.15 10.59
N LEU A 306 -1.57 20.27 9.62
CA LEU A 306 -2.18 20.32 8.30
C LEU A 306 -3.67 19.90 8.26
N ALA A 307 -4.24 19.42 9.36
CA ALA A 307 -5.64 19.00 9.47
C ALA A 307 -6.67 20.15 9.51
N ASP A 308 -6.21 21.41 9.50
CA ASP A 308 -7.03 22.63 9.62
C ASP A 308 -6.70 23.71 8.56
N VAL A 309 -5.69 23.52 7.72
CA VAL A 309 -5.20 24.53 6.77
C VAL A 309 -5.74 24.32 5.35
N SER A 310 -5.70 25.35 4.51
CA SER A 310 -6.10 25.23 3.09
C SER A 310 -5.15 24.31 2.31
N PHE A 311 -5.58 23.77 1.16
CA PHE A 311 -4.69 23.02 0.26
C PHE A 311 -3.48 23.85 -0.20
N ILE A 312 -3.68 25.16 -0.40
CA ILE A 312 -2.62 26.08 -0.83
C ILE A 312 -1.65 26.35 0.32
N GLU A 313 -2.16 26.60 1.52
CA GLU A 313 -1.35 26.76 2.72
C GLU A 313 -0.56 25.49 3.05
N ALA A 314 -1.19 24.30 2.96
CA ALA A 314 -0.53 23.02 3.12
C ALA A 314 0.65 22.83 2.14
N LEU A 315 0.46 23.24 0.86
CA LEU A 315 1.54 23.18 -0.13
C LEU A 315 2.67 24.19 0.20
N ARG A 316 2.35 25.37 0.73
CA ARG A 316 3.35 26.34 1.22
C ARG A 316 4.13 25.81 2.42
N THR A 317 3.48 25.10 3.34
CA THR A 317 4.13 24.47 4.50
C THR A 317 5.02 23.29 4.09
N LEU A 318 4.57 22.46 3.14
CA LEU A 318 5.29 21.23 2.75
C LEU A 318 6.38 21.45 1.69
N MET A 319 6.22 22.44 0.80
CA MET A 319 7.09 22.64 -0.36
C MET A 319 7.43 24.12 -0.61
N PRO A 320 7.95 24.87 0.38
CA PRO A 320 8.12 26.33 0.29
C PRO A 320 8.95 26.79 -0.91
N ASP A 321 10.06 26.10 -1.22
CA ASP A 321 10.95 26.47 -2.33
C ASP A 321 10.36 26.16 -3.72
N ALA A 322 9.47 25.17 -3.82
CA ALA A 322 8.85 24.76 -5.07
C ALA A 322 7.50 25.45 -5.33
N PHE A 323 6.87 26.00 -4.29
CA PHE A 323 5.56 26.65 -4.37
C PHE A 323 5.49 27.78 -5.43
N PRO A 324 6.47 28.71 -5.56
CA PRO A 324 6.42 29.76 -6.59
C PRO A 324 6.52 29.21 -8.02
N ALA A 325 7.13 28.03 -8.20
CA ALA A 325 7.26 27.37 -9.50
C ALA A 325 6.06 26.46 -9.84
N ALA A 326 5.15 26.21 -8.89
CA ALA A 326 4.00 25.36 -9.10
C ALA A 326 2.95 26.02 -10.01
N SER A 327 2.37 25.23 -10.93
CA SER A 327 1.29 25.71 -11.79
C SER A 327 0.32 24.59 -12.18
N ILE A 328 -0.96 24.93 -12.33
CA ILE A 328 -2.01 24.03 -12.80
C ILE A 328 -2.17 24.20 -14.30
N ARG A 329 -1.92 23.13 -15.07
CA ARG A 329 -2.09 23.09 -16.52
C ARG A 329 -3.51 22.69 -16.90
N ILE A 330 -4.20 23.52 -17.68
CA ILE A 330 -5.53 23.25 -18.21
C ILE A 330 -5.44 23.03 -19.73
N GLY A 331 -5.85 21.84 -20.18
CA GLY A 331 -5.92 21.44 -21.59
C GLY A 331 -4.78 20.53 -22.08
N ARG A 332 -5.03 19.80 -23.18
CA ARG A 332 -4.03 18.99 -23.89
C ARG A 332 -3.28 19.85 -24.92
N GLY A 333 -2.01 19.51 -25.20
CA GLY A 333 -1.16 20.30 -26.10
C GLY A 333 -0.66 21.59 -25.43
N ALA A 334 -0.70 22.71 -26.15
CA ALA A 334 -0.34 24.05 -25.66
C ALA A 334 -1.44 24.66 -24.75
N GLY A 335 -1.77 23.94 -23.68
CA GLY A 335 -2.71 24.39 -22.65
C GLY A 335 -2.21 25.58 -21.84
N PHE A 336 -3.13 26.23 -21.13
CA PHE A 336 -2.84 27.36 -20.24
C PHE A 336 -2.32 26.85 -18.89
N ASN A 337 -1.31 27.54 -18.33
CA ASN A 337 -0.79 27.27 -16.99
C ASN A 337 -1.23 28.41 -16.06
N ILE A 338 -1.97 28.10 -15.00
CA ILE A 338 -2.24 29.04 -13.89
C ILE A 338 -1.12 28.88 -12.87
N ALA A 339 -0.36 29.93 -12.59
CA ALA A 339 0.66 29.92 -11.53
C ALA A 339 -0.01 29.88 -10.14
N MET A 340 0.63 29.24 -9.15
CA MET A 340 0.02 29.08 -7.82
C MET A 340 -0.24 30.43 -7.12
N GLU A 341 0.60 31.44 -7.40
CA GLU A 341 0.45 32.85 -6.99
C GLU A 341 -0.83 33.52 -7.53
N GLN A 342 -1.38 33.03 -8.64
CA GLN A 342 -2.66 33.50 -9.19
C GLN A 342 -3.85 32.80 -8.55
N LEU A 343 -3.64 31.60 -7.97
CA LEU A 343 -4.69 30.84 -7.27
C LEU A 343 -4.86 31.31 -5.82
N THR A 344 -3.79 31.75 -5.15
CA THR A 344 -3.86 32.42 -3.83
C THR A 344 -4.77 33.65 -3.84
N ALA A 345 -4.93 34.33 -4.98
CA ALA A 345 -5.82 35.49 -5.12
C ALA A 345 -7.32 35.14 -5.07
N PHE A 346 -7.68 33.85 -5.09
CA PHE A 346 -9.05 33.36 -4.98
C PHE A 346 -9.34 32.63 -3.65
N GLU A 347 -8.38 32.62 -2.71
CA GLU A 347 -8.65 32.14 -1.35
C GLU A 347 -9.56 33.14 -0.62
N THR A 348 -10.86 32.83 -0.57
CA THR A 348 -11.78 33.50 0.36
C THR A 348 -11.43 33.01 1.78
N PRO A 349 -11.17 33.90 2.75
CA PRO A 349 -11.01 33.50 4.15
C PRO A 349 -12.22 32.68 4.61
N GLY A 350 -11.96 31.56 5.30
CA GLY A 350 -13.03 30.72 5.83
C GLY A 350 -13.90 31.50 6.81
N ALA A 351 -15.23 31.38 6.69
CA ALA A 351 -16.18 32.19 7.45
C ALA A 351 -16.05 31.95 8.97
N ALA A 352 -15.34 32.86 9.64
CA ALA A 352 -15.09 32.85 11.09
C ALA A 352 -15.00 34.27 11.70
N GLU A 353 -15.38 35.31 10.94
CA GLU A 353 -15.59 36.66 11.46
C GLU A 353 -17.08 36.99 11.33
N GLU A 354 -17.79 37.02 12.47
CA GLU A 354 -19.18 37.47 12.52
C GLU A 354 -19.22 39.00 12.44
N GLU A 355 -20.09 39.55 11.59
CA GLU A 355 -20.31 40.99 11.49
C GLU A 355 -20.91 41.53 12.80
N ASN A 356 -20.11 42.25 13.60
CA ASN A 356 -20.65 43.24 14.54
C ASN A 356 -21.13 44.46 13.74
N GLY A 357 -22.25 44.28 13.03
CA GLY A 357 -22.95 45.34 12.32
C GLY A 357 -23.80 46.17 13.29
N ASP A 358 -23.16 47.10 14.01
CA ASP A 358 -23.89 48.17 14.70
C ASP A 358 -24.37 49.20 13.65
N GLU A 359 -25.69 49.35 13.53
CA GLU A 359 -26.32 50.39 12.72
C GLU A 359 -26.19 51.76 13.39
N GLU A 360 -25.91 52.84 12.64
CA GLU A 360 -26.83 53.98 12.47
C GLU A 360 -26.25 55.15 11.64
N ASN A 361 -27.00 55.53 10.60
CA ASN A 361 -27.28 56.88 10.06
C ASN A 361 -26.18 57.93 9.77
N ASP A 362 -26.15 58.41 8.52
CA ASP A 362 -25.54 59.68 8.09
C ASP A 362 -26.25 60.92 8.66
N VAL A 363 -25.50 61.92 9.18
CA VAL A 363 -25.86 63.36 9.19
C VAL A 363 -24.57 64.21 9.00
N GLU A 364 -24.73 65.43 8.48
CA GLU A 364 -23.68 66.31 7.94
C GLU A 364 -22.95 67.24 8.97
N GLU A 365 -21.99 68.02 8.43
CA GLU A 365 -21.46 69.33 8.88
C GLU A 365 -20.33 69.47 9.95
N HIS A 366 -19.13 69.76 9.40
CA HIS A 366 -18.19 70.83 9.78
C HIS A 366 -17.30 70.75 11.06
N PRO A 367 -16.20 71.55 11.15
CA PRO A 367 -15.02 71.21 11.95
C PRO A 367 -14.66 72.17 13.11
N GLY A 368 -13.91 71.66 14.09
CA GLY A 368 -13.25 72.45 15.16
C GLY A 368 -12.10 71.68 15.84
N PRO A 369 -11.08 72.35 16.45
CA PRO A 369 -9.84 71.68 16.88
C PRO A 369 -9.58 71.69 18.40
N GLN A 370 -8.47 71.04 18.81
CA GLN A 370 -7.72 71.24 20.08
C GLN A 370 -8.40 70.72 21.38
N ASP A 371 -7.71 70.34 22.47
CA ASP A 371 -6.40 70.78 23.00
C ASP A 371 -5.63 69.70 23.85
N ASP A 372 -4.57 70.12 24.55
CA ASP A 372 -3.51 69.34 25.22
C ASP A 372 -3.80 68.50 26.49
N LYS A 373 -2.95 67.47 26.66
CA LYS A 373 -2.10 67.04 27.83
C LYS A 373 -1.92 68.01 29.05
N PRO A 374 -1.22 67.64 30.17
CA PRO A 374 -0.78 66.31 30.73
C PRO A 374 -0.84 66.19 32.31
N THR A 375 -0.11 65.20 32.89
CA THR A 375 0.42 65.11 34.30
C THR A 375 -0.58 64.71 35.44
N SER A 376 -0.20 64.31 36.67
CA SER A 376 1.09 64.47 37.43
C SER A 376 1.29 63.51 38.65
N PHE A 377 2.55 63.25 39.05
CA PHE A 377 3.11 62.74 40.35
C PHE A 377 2.65 61.35 40.87
N ASP A 378 3.48 60.46 41.45
CA ASP A 378 4.60 60.54 42.45
C ASP A 378 4.08 60.92 43.88
N ASP A 379 4.62 60.55 45.05
CA ASP A 379 5.93 60.09 45.61
C ASP A 379 5.71 58.80 46.50
N ASP A 380 6.61 58.11 47.23
CA ASP A 380 8.04 57.63 47.22
C ASP A 380 8.10 56.51 48.36
N GLU A 381 9.13 55.95 49.02
CA GLU A 381 10.60 56.04 49.20
C GLU A 381 11.13 54.68 49.81
N ALA A 382 12.41 54.62 50.21
CA ALA A 382 12.96 53.82 51.33
C ALA A 382 13.49 52.37 51.17
N ALA A 383 14.79 52.32 50.79
CA ALA A 383 15.89 51.75 51.59
C ALA A 383 16.35 50.27 51.46
N GLU A 384 17.68 50.12 51.44
CA GLU A 384 18.48 48.90 51.25
C GLU A 384 18.54 47.96 52.47
N LYS A 385 18.79 46.66 52.21
CA LYS A 385 20.09 46.01 52.53
C LYS A 385 20.23 44.60 51.94
N ALA A 386 21.47 44.15 51.75
CA ALA A 386 21.82 42.89 51.10
C ALA A 386 22.45 41.86 52.06
N SER A 387 22.20 40.57 51.81
CA SER A 387 22.97 39.45 52.37
C SER A 387 22.87 38.18 51.51
N GLU A 388 23.99 37.81 50.90
CA GLU A 388 24.50 36.45 50.57
C GLU A 388 23.56 35.35 50.04
N ASN A 389 23.85 34.95 48.79
CA ASN A 389 23.87 33.60 48.20
C ASN A 389 23.02 32.47 48.82
N THR A 390 22.09 31.95 48.02
CA THR A 390 21.77 30.51 47.95
C THR A 390 21.42 30.17 46.50
N GLU A 391 21.94 29.05 45.99
CA GLU A 391 21.70 28.60 44.62
C GLU A 391 20.28 28.04 44.48
N PHE A 392 19.52 28.48 43.48
CA PHE A 392 18.25 27.89 43.08
C PHE A 392 18.06 27.94 41.57
N GLU A 393 17.56 26.84 40.99
CA GLU A 393 17.28 26.73 39.56
C GLU A 393 15.97 27.49 39.20
N PRO A 394 15.90 28.18 38.04
CA PRO A 394 14.69 28.87 37.64
C PRO A 394 13.67 27.91 37.01
N GLU A 395 12.59 27.61 37.74
CA GLU A 395 11.38 27.05 37.13
C GLU A 395 10.82 28.03 36.06
N ILE A 396 10.55 27.53 34.85
CA ILE A 396 9.99 28.36 33.77
C ILE A 396 8.46 28.33 33.84
N SER A 397 7.85 29.50 34.06
CA SER A 397 6.41 29.67 34.32
C SER A 397 5.52 29.03 33.24
N ASN A 398 4.68 28.07 33.67
CA ASN A 398 3.86 27.25 32.79
C ASN A 398 2.54 27.95 32.44
N VAL A 399 2.54 28.76 31.36
CA VAL A 399 1.38 29.54 30.90
C VAL A 399 0.28 28.62 30.34
N HIS A 400 -0.66 28.23 31.21
CA HIS A 400 -1.76 27.33 30.87
C HIS A 400 -2.86 28.02 30.06
N GLY A 401 -2.67 28.11 28.75
CA GLY A 401 -3.79 28.23 27.80
C GLY A 401 -4.72 27.03 27.97
N ARG A 402 -5.93 27.24 28.48
CA ARG A 402 -6.88 26.16 28.83
C ARG A 402 -7.56 25.58 27.58
N THR A 403 -6.85 24.75 26.83
CA THR A 403 -7.47 23.85 25.85
C THR A 403 -8.51 22.98 26.54
N ALA A 404 -9.77 23.06 26.12
CA ALA A 404 -10.85 22.27 26.70
C ALA A 404 -10.60 20.78 26.43
N ALA A 405 -10.46 19.98 27.50
CA ALA A 405 -10.15 18.56 27.39
C ALA A 405 -11.35 17.77 26.84
N ILE A 406 -11.38 17.58 25.52
CA ILE A 406 -12.29 16.65 24.85
C ILE A 406 -12.05 15.25 25.45
N PRO A 407 -13.09 14.51 25.88
CA PRO A 407 -12.89 13.17 26.44
C PRO A 407 -12.28 12.25 25.39
N GLN A 408 -11.08 11.72 25.68
CA GLN A 408 -10.33 10.89 24.73
C GLN A 408 -11.07 9.57 24.44
N ARG A 409 -11.79 9.56 23.31
CA ARG A 409 -12.49 8.39 22.76
C ARG A 409 -11.53 7.36 22.16
N PHE A 410 -10.32 7.77 21.81
CA PHE A 410 -9.27 6.92 21.27
C PHE A 410 -8.27 6.55 22.38
N LYS A 411 -7.91 5.27 22.46
CA LYS A 411 -6.85 4.76 23.32
C LYS A 411 -5.87 4.00 22.45
N VAL A 412 -4.60 4.39 22.53
CA VAL A 412 -3.47 3.72 21.88
C VAL A 412 -2.64 3.12 23.00
N LEU A 413 -2.60 1.78 23.06
CA LEU A 413 -1.88 1.01 24.09
C LEU A 413 -0.65 0.31 23.51
N SER A 414 -0.65 0.05 22.20
CA SER A 414 0.48 -0.53 21.46
C SER A 414 0.83 0.26 20.20
N GLN A 415 2.05 0.07 19.69
CA GLN A 415 2.50 0.59 18.40
C GLN A 415 1.60 0.11 17.24
N ARG A 416 1.08 -1.11 17.32
CA ARG A 416 0.10 -1.63 16.36
C ARG A 416 -1.19 -0.82 16.40
N ASP A 417 -1.71 -0.51 17.58
CA ASP A 417 -2.90 0.36 17.73
C ASP A 417 -2.65 1.73 17.09
N ALA A 418 -1.42 2.26 17.21
CA ALA A 418 -1.01 3.51 16.59
C ALA A 418 -1.01 3.43 15.05
N VAL A 419 -0.46 2.35 14.47
CA VAL A 419 -0.43 2.10 13.02
C VAL A 419 -1.84 1.86 12.46
N ASP A 420 -2.67 1.10 13.17
CA ASP A 420 -4.06 0.80 12.80
C ASP A 420 -4.94 2.06 12.93
N LEU A 421 -4.65 2.96 13.87
CA LEU A 421 -5.35 4.24 14.02
C LEU A 421 -4.89 5.28 12.98
N MET A 422 -3.60 5.36 12.66
CA MET A 422 -3.11 6.14 11.51
C MET A 422 -3.73 5.66 10.19
N ALA A 423 -3.91 4.35 10.01
CA ALA A 423 -4.57 3.78 8.84
C ALA A 423 -6.04 4.23 8.72
N GLN A 424 -6.78 4.27 9.83
CA GLN A 424 -8.16 4.77 9.87
C GLN A 424 -8.25 6.26 9.54
N VAL A 425 -7.34 7.09 10.06
CA VAL A 425 -7.29 8.53 9.74
C VAL A 425 -6.98 8.74 8.25
N ALA A 426 -5.99 8.02 7.72
CA ALA A 426 -5.68 8.06 6.28
C ALA A 426 -6.85 7.54 5.42
N GLY A 427 -7.65 6.60 5.93
CA GLY A 427 -8.90 6.15 5.30
C GLY A 427 -9.93 7.27 5.20
N TYR A 428 -10.20 7.96 6.31
CA TYR A 428 -11.12 9.10 6.38
C TYR A 428 -10.74 10.23 5.41
N TYR A 429 -9.48 10.68 5.41
CA TYR A 429 -9.05 11.74 4.49
C TYR A 429 -9.08 11.30 3.02
N ARG A 430 -8.87 10.00 2.70
CA ARG A 430 -9.06 9.49 1.32
C ARG A 430 -10.52 9.44 0.85
N SER A 431 -11.51 9.43 1.75
CA SER A 431 -12.93 9.47 1.36
C SER A 431 -13.49 10.89 1.32
N GLU A 432 -13.24 11.71 2.35
CA GLU A 432 -13.85 13.03 2.46
C GLU A 432 -13.04 14.15 1.80
N GLU A 433 -11.70 14.04 1.78
CA GLU A 433 -10.80 15.07 1.24
C GLU A 433 -9.70 14.47 0.33
N PRO A 434 -10.03 13.90 -0.86
CA PRO A 434 -9.05 13.15 -1.67
C PRO A 434 -7.80 13.94 -2.12
N SER A 435 -7.87 15.28 -2.10
CA SER A 435 -6.74 16.18 -2.40
C SER A 435 -5.85 16.50 -1.19
N SER A 436 -6.18 16.00 0.00
CA SER A 436 -5.44 16.22 1.23
C SER A 436 -4.07 15.52 1.20
N PRO A 437 -2.97 16.14 1.67
CA PRO A 437 -1.66 15.50 1.74
C PRO A 437 -1.54 14.52 2.91
N LEU A 438 -2.47 14.55 3.87
CA LEU A 438 -2.41 13.76 5.11
C LEU A 438 -2.28 12.25 4.89
N PRO A 439 -3.00 11.59 3.95
CA PRO A 439 -2.83 10.16 3.71
C PRO A 439 -1.41 9.75 3.31
N LEU A 440 -0.71 10.56 2.51
CA LEU A 440 0.67 10.29 2.09
C LEU A 440 1.65 10.40 3.27
N LEU A 441 1.49 11.45 4.09
CA LEU A 441 2.30 11.67 5.29
C LEU A 441 2.05 10.59 6.36
N LEU A 442 0.81 10.12 6.49
CA LEU A 442 0.44 9.04 7.41
C LEU A 442 0.90 7.66 6.92
N ASP A 443 0.84 7.37 5.62
CA ASP A 443 1.45 6.15 5.08
C ASP A 443 2.97 6.16 5.27
N ARG A 444 3.64 7.31 5.10
CA ARG A 444 5.05 7.48 5.42
C ARG A 444 5.33 7.29 6.92
N ALA A 445 4.50 7.84 7.80
CA ALA A 445 4.63 7.65 9.25
C ALA A 445 4.46 6.18 9.67
N ARG A 446 3.48 5.48 9.07
CA ARG A 446 3.24 4.04 9.27
C ARG A 446 4.40 3.18 8.75
N ALA A 447 5.03 3.57 7.64
CA ALA A 447 6.19 2.87 7.07
C ALA A 447 7.49 3.09 7.86
N LEU A 448 7.55 4.10 8.73
CA LEU A 448 8.69 4.39 9.62
C LEU A 448 8.47 3.88 11.05
N ALA A 449 7.24 3.64 11.47
CA ALA A 449 6.92 3.07 12.78
C ALA A 449 7.51 1.65 12.94
N GLY A 450 8.21 1.40 14.04
CA GLY A 450 8.78 0.07 14.37
C GLY A 450 10.00 -0.36 13.54
N ARG A 451 10.58 0.50 12.71
CA ARG A 451 11.84 0.20 12.00
C ARG A 451 13.07 0.61 12.82
N ASP A 452 14.17 -0.11 12.60
CA ASP A 452 15.45 0.21 13.21
C ASP A 452 16.04 1.54 12.70
N PHE A 453 16.82 2.20 13.56
CA PHE A 453 17.40 3.52 13.31
C PHE A 453 18.24 3.59 12.04
N LEU A 454 19.02 2.55 11.71
CA LEU A 454 19.83 2.55 10.48
C LEU A 454 18.95 2.46 9.23
N ALA A 455 17.97 1.56 9.22
CA ALA A 455 17.01 1.41 8.13
C ALA A 455 16.12 2.65 7.94
N VAL A 456 15.92 3.45 8.99
CA VAL A 456 15.30 4.77 8.95
C VAL A 456 16.25 5.82 8.37
N LEU A 457 17.52 5.81 8.77
CA LEU A 457 18.53 6.78 8.33
C LEU A 457 18.84 6.65 6.83
N GLU A 458 18.96 5.42 6.31
CA GLU A 458 19.15 5.12 4.89
C GLU A 458 18.02 5.66 3.99
N GLU A 459 16.81 5.79 4.54
CA GLU A 459 15.60 6.21 3.81
C GLU A 459 15.20 7.68 4.08
N LEU A 460 15.98 8.39 4.90
CA LEU A 460 15.81 9.83 5.18
C LEU A 460 16.99 10.67 4.71
N LEU A 461 18.19 10.08 4.52
CA LEU A 461 19.33 10.77 3.93
C LEU A 461 19.30 10.68 2.39
N PRO A 462 19.55 11.78 1.66
CA PRO A 462 19.90 11.71 0.25
C PRO A 462 21.16 10.85 0.05
N ALA A 463 21.22 10.09 -1.05
CA ALA A 463 22.31 9.15 -1.35
C ALA A 463 23.72 9.79 -1.34
N SER A 464 23.81 11.12 -1.51
CA SER A 464 25.05 11.90 -1.38
C SER A 464 25.65 11.96 0.04
N HIS A 465 24.96 11.47 1.07
CA HIS A 465 25.45 11.49 2.46
C HIS A 465 25.79 10.10 3.01
N LEU A 466 25.44 9.03 2.30
CA LEU A 466 25.78 7.64 2.65
C LEU A 466 27.11 7.24 2.01
N HIS A 467 28.18 7.97 2.34
CA HIS A 467 29.52 7.62 1.88
C HIS A 467 29.97 6.29 2.51
N GLN A 468 30.15 5.27 1.67
CA GLN A 468 30.89 4.07 2.06
C GLN A 468 32.34 4.47 2.36
N SER A 469 32.87 3.97 3.49
CA SER A 469 34.27 4.15 3.85
C SER A 469 35.16 3.29 2.95
N GLU A 470 35.67 3.84 1.85
CA GLU A 470 36.75 3.19 1.10
C GLU A 470 37.98 3.01 1.99
N GLU A 471 38.54 1.80 2.02
CA GLU A 471 39.64 1.42 2.90
C GLU A 471 40.96 2.11 2.55
N ARG A 472 41.78 2.41 3.57
CA ARG A 472 43.17 2.87 3.46
C ARG A 472 44.02 2.47 4.67
#